data_AF-A0A6N7FCK8-F1
#
_entry.id   AF-A0A6N7FCK8-F1
#
_cell.length_a   1.000
_cell.length_b   1.000
_cell.length_c   1.000
_cell.angle_alpha   90.00
_cell.angle_beta   90.00
_cell.angle_gamma   90.00
#
_symmetry.space_group_name_H-M   'P 1'
#
loop_
_entity.id
_entity.type
_entity.pdbx_description
1 polymer ?
#
loop_
_entity_poly.entity_id
_entity_poly.type
_entity_poly.pdbx_seq_one_letter_code
_entity_poly.pdbx_strand_id
1 'polypeptide(L)'
;MSPLDHPDALAAIHETGARADGGRRLSDKILAAFSHAYAVGEADVARKLRAALAASAAPRSGGRRGDQRRGHDPLAQADCWVAFVEARNRYKTAVGGDPADAADALETMKAAYKAWSVS
;
A
#
# COMPACT_ATOMS: atom_id res chain seq x y z
N MET A 1 -40.92 13.07 -5.56
CA MET A 1 -40.30 11.97 -6.31
C MET A 1 -38.84 11.92 -5.91
N SER A 2 -38.36 10.75 -5.48
CA SER A 2 -37.00 10.62 -4.93
C SER A 2 -36.02 10.35 -6.08
N PRO A 3 -34.81 10.93 -6.08
CA PRO A 3 -33.79 10.67 -7.12
C PRO A 3 -33.30 9.21 -7.17
N LEU A 4 -33.78 8.36 -6.26
CA LEU A 4 -33.51 6.92 -6.18
C LEU A 4 -34.52 6.06 -6.97
N ASP A 5 -35.63 6.66 -7.45
CA ASP A 5 -36.67 5.95 -8.21
C ASP A 5 -36.33 5.83 -9.71
N HIS A 6 -35.20 6.41 -10.16
CA HIS A 6 -34.72 6.29 -11.54
C HIS A 6 -33.81 5.07 -11.71
N PRO A 7 -34.15 4.11 -12.59
CA PRO A 7 -33.33 2.91 -12.83
C PRO A 7 -31.92 3.23 -13.30
N ASP A 8 -31.73 4.36 -14.00
CA ASP A 8 -30.43 4.85 -14.46
C ASP A 8 -29.52 5.29 -13.32
N ALA A 9 -30.07 5.78 -12.21
CA ALA A 9 -29.30 6.19 -11.04
C ALA A 9 -28.74 4.98 -10.28
N LEU A 10 -29.54 3.90 -10.17
CA LEU A 10 -29.12 2.62 -9.56
C LEU A 10 -28.05 1.93 -10.39
N ALA A 11 -28.19 1.92 -11.72
CA ALA A 11 -27.18 1.35 -12.63
C ALA A 11 -25.85 2.10 -12.52
N ALA A 12 -25.86 3.43 -12.49
CA ALA A 12 -24.66 4.25 -12.31
C ALA A 12 -23.97 4.02 -10.96
N ILE A 13 -24.73 3.82 -9.88
CA ILE A 13 -24.19 3.50 -8.55
C ILE A 13 -23.52 2.12 -8.56
N HIS A 14 -24.17 1.11 -9.13
CA HIS A 14 -23.63 -0.25 -9.19
C HIS A 14 -22.35 -0.32 -10.04
N GLU A 15 -22.34 0.33 -11.20
CA GLU A 15 -21.19 0.38 -12.10
C GLU A 15 -20.01 1.17 -11.48
N THR A 16 -20.31 2.18 -10.66
CA THR A 16 -19.29 2.94 -9.91
C THR A 16 -18.71 2.10 -8.77
N GLY A 17 -19.55 1.37 -8.03
CA GLY A 17 -19.11 0.46 -6.97
C GLY A 17 -18.20 -0.67 -7.47
N ALA A 18 -18.59 -1.32 -8.58
CA ALA A 18 -17.79 -2.39 -9.18
C ALA A 18 -16.40 -1.92 -9.65
N ARG A 19 -16.27 -0.67 -10.11
CA ARG A 19 -14.98 -0.07 -10.49
C ARG A 19 -14.11 0.24 -9.28
N ALA A 20 -14.68 0.72 -8.19
CA ALA A 20 -13.95 0.96 -6.93
C ALA A 20 -13.39 -0.34 -6.36
N ASP A 21 -14.21 -1.40 -6.31
CA ASP A 21 -13.80 -2.73 -5.88
C ASP A 21 -12.72 -3.34 -6.77
N GLY A 22 -12.83 -3.14 -8.10
CA GLY A 22 -11.83 -3.56 -9.07
C GLY A 22 -10.48 -2.84 -8.87
N GLY A 23 -10.50 -1.53 -8.60
CA GLY A 23 -9.32 -0.75 -8.30
C GLY A 23 -8.61 -1.20 -7.03
N ARG A 24 -9.37 -1.48 -5.96
CA ARG A 24 -8.83 -2.00 -4.69
C ARG A 24 -8.14 -3.35 -4.88
N ARG A 25 -8.83 -4.30 -5.53
CA ARG A 25 -8.28 -5.63 -5.82
C ARG A 25 -7.01 -5.59 -6.67
N LEU A 26 -6.91 -4.63 -7.57
CA LEU A 26 -5.70 -4.44 -8.38
C LEU A 26 -4.55 -3.89 -7.52
N SER A 27 -4.80 -2.86 -6.70
CA SER A 27 -3.80 -2.28 -5.81
C SER A 27 -3.28 -3.30 -4.78
N ASP A 28 -4.15 -4.13 -4.21
CA ASP A 28 -3.74 -5.20 -3.27
C ASP A 28 -2.80 -6.21 -3.94
N LYS A 29 -3.08 -6.59 -5.20
CA LYS A 29 -2.23 -7.52 -5.97
C LYS A 29 -0.87 -6.89 -6.31
N ILE A 30 -0.87 -5.62 -6.72
CA ILE A 30 0.37 -4.89 -7.02
C ILE A 30 1.20 -4.74 -5.75
N LEU A 31 0.58 -4.46 -4.61
CA LEU A 31 1.24 -4.37 -3.32
C LEU A 31 1.85 -5.71 -2.89
N ALA A 32 1.11 -6.81 -3.00
CA ALA A 32 1.63 -8.14 -2.68
C ALA A 32 2.83 -8.52 -3.56
N ALA A 33 2.75 -8.24 -4.87
CA ALA A 33 3.84 -8.45 -5.80
C ALA A 33 5.06 -7.56 -5.47
N PHE A 34 4.81 -6.30 -5.09
CA PHE A 34 5.85 -5.36 -4.67
C PHE A 34 6.59 -5.87 -3.43
N SER A 35 5.85 -6.27 -2.39
CA SER A 35 6.43 -6.79 -1.15
C SER A 35 7.29 -8.01 -1.41
N HIS A 36 6.83 -8.92 -2.27
CA HIS A 36 7.60 -10.08 -2.68
C HIS A 36 8.88 -9.68 -3.43
N ALA A 37 8.78 -8.88 -4.49
CA ALA A 37 9.92 -8.43 -5.29
C ALA A 37 10.98 -7.71 -4.45
N TYR A 38 10.55 -6.84 -3.53
CA TYR A 38 11.44 -6.14 -2.62
C TYR A 38 12.13 -7.09 -1.64
N ALA A 39 11.43 -8.10 -1.13
CA ALA A 39 11.98 -9.09 -0.20
C ALA A 39 13.04 -10.00 -0.84
N VAL A 40 12.90 -10.33 -2.12
CA VAL A 40 13.87 -11.17 -2.86
C VAL A 40 15.03 -10.37 -3.48
N GLY A 41 15.00 -9.03 -3.38
CA GLY A 41 16.06 -8.16 -3.91
C GLY A 41 15.89 -7.75 -5.38
N GLU A 42 14.73 -8.02 -5.98
CA GLU A 42 14.38 -7.63 -7.36
C GLU A 42 14.03 -6.14 -7.45
N ALA A 43 15.03 -5.27 -7.24
CA ALA A 43 14.85 -3.82 -7.09
C ALA A 43 14.19 -3.16 -8.29
N ASP A 44 14.52 -3.59 -9.51
CA ASP A 44 13.92 -3.07 -10.74
C ASP A 44 12.45 -3.43 -10.88
N VAL A 45 12.08 -4.65 -10.48
CA VAL A 45 10.69 -5.12 -10.49
C VAL A 45 9.89 -4.38 -9.41
N ALA A 46 10.45 -4.24 -8.20
CA ALA A 46 9.83 -3.49 -7.11
C ALA A 46 9.59 -2.01 -7.50
N ARG A 47 10.56 -1.36 -8.17
CA ARG A 47 10.40 0.01 -8.67
C ARG A 47 9.28 0.14 -9.71
N LYS A 48 9.20 -0.80 -10.66
CA LYS A 48 8.12 -0.83 -11.67
C LYS A 48 6.75 -1.06 -11.02
N LEU A 49 6.66 -1.94 -10.03
CA LEU A 49 5.42 -2.22 -9.30
C LEU A 49 4.98 -1.02 -8.45
N ARG A 50 5.91 -0.30 -7.81
CA ARG A 50 5.61 0.95 -7.10
C ARG A 50 5.05 2.02 -8.03
N ALA A 51 5.62 2.16 -9.24
CA ALA A 51 5.08 3.07 -10.25
C ALA A 51 3.69 2.64 -10.74
N ALA A 52 3.46 1.35 -10.92
CA ALA A 52 2.14 0.81 -11.27
C ALA A 52 1.10 1.05 -10.17
N LEU A 53 1.50 0.96 -8.90
CA LEU A 53 0.66 1.26 -7.73
C LEU A 53 0.29 2.74 -7.68
N ALA A 54 1.24 3.64 -8.00
CA ALA A 54 0.95 5.07 -8.10
C ALA A 54 -0.03 5.38 -9.24
N ALA A 55 0.12 4.70 -10.37
CA ALA A 55 -0.78 4.83 -11.50
C ALA A 55 -2.19 4.25 -11.23
N SER A 56 -2.31 3.21 -10.40
CA SER A 56 -3.61 2.66 -9.99
C SER A 56 -4.31 3.53 -8.95
N ALA A 57 -3.56 4.23 -8.10
CA ALA A 57 -4.06 5.17 -7.10
C ALA A 57 -4.38 6.58 -7.64
N ALA A 58 -3.86 6.94 -8.82
CA ALA A 58 -4.11 8.24 -9.43
C ALA A 58 -5.62 8.46 -9.69
N PRO A 59 -6.18 9.64 -9.32
CA PRO A 59 -7.58 9.92 -9.60
C PRO A 59 -7.82 9.89 -11.11
N ARG A 60 -8.58 8.91 -11.59
CA ARG A 60 -9.07 8.92 -12.96
C ARG A 60 -10.04 10.09 -13.11
N SER A 61 -9.70 11.03 -13.99
CA SER A 61 -10.48 12.20 -14.35
C SER A 61 -11.91 11.77 -14.73
N GLY A 62 -12.83 11.85 -13.77
CA GLY A 62 -14.25 11.48 -13.95
C GLY A 62 -14.92 10.83 -12.72
N GLY A 63 -14.15 10.26 -11.78
CA GLY A 63 -14.70 9.70 -10.54
C GLY A 63 -14.84 10.76 -9.46
N ARG A 64 -16.09 11.06 -9.03
CA ARG A 64 -16.36 12.00 -7.92
C ARG A 64 -15.57 11.59 -6.67
N ARG A 65 -15.17 12.61 -5.90
CA ARG A 65 -14.48 12.65 -4.58
C ARG A 65 -15.16 11.84 -3.44
N GLY A 66 -15.85 10.75 -3.73
CA GLY A 66 -16.69 10.00 -2.78
C GLY A 66 -16.01 8.81 -2.10
N ASP A 67 -14.92 8.28 -2.65
CA ASP A 67 -14.24 7.11 -2.07
C ASP A 67 -12.95 7.49 -1.32
N GLN A 68 -13.00 8.63 -0.62
CA GLN A 68 -12.07 8.94 0.47
C GLN A 68 -12.54 8.26 1.77
N ARG A 69 -12.94 6.98 1.70
CA ARG A 69 -13.12 6.16 2.91
C ARG A 69 -11.73 5.93 3.49
N ARG A 70 -11.33 6.87 4.36
CA ARG A 70 -10.20 6.86 5.28
C ARG A 70 -9.67 5.44 5.52
N GLY A 71 -8.52 5.10 4.95
CA GLY A 71 -7.77 3.91 5.38
C GLY A 71 -7.33 2.92 4.30
N HIS A 72 -7.43 3.24 3.00
CA HIS A 72 -6.74 2.43 1.99
C HIS A 72 -5.79 3.30 1.17
N ASP A 73 -4.54 3.38 1.63
CA ASP A 73 -3.44 4.03 0.93
C ASP A 73 -2.35 2.98 0.62
N PRO A 74 -2.45 2.30 -0.54
CA PRO A 74 -1.48 1.28 -0.94
C PRO A 74 -0.06 1.79 -1.07
N LEU A 75 0.13 3.08 -1.42
CA LEU A 75 1.45 3.69 -1.51
C LEU A 75 2.07 3.87 -0.13
N ALA A 76 1.30 4.37 0.84
CA ALA A 76 1.75 4.44 2.22
C ALA A 76 2.10 3.05 2.77
N GLN A 77 1.30 2.02 2.47
CA GLN A 77 1.60 0.63 2.85
C GLN A 77 2.91 0.12 2.21
N ALA A 78 3.17 0.45 0.94
CA ALA A 78 4.42 0.10 0.26
C ALA A 78 5.63 0.80 0.90
N ASP A 79 5.49 2.07 1.28
CA ASP A 79 6.56 2.86 1.90
C ASP A 79 6.87 2.36 3.33
N CYS A 80 5.84 2.04 4.12
CA CYS A 80 6.02 1.40 5.43
C CYS A 80 6.71 0.03 5.32
N TRP A 81 6.41 -0.76 4.29
CA TRP A 81 7.09 -2.04 4.06
C TRP A 81 8.58 -1.86 3.76
N VAL A 82 8.93 -0.89 2.90
CA VAL A 82 10.33 -0.55 2.60
C VAL A 82 11.08 -0.17 3.87
N ALA A 83 10.51 0.74 4.67
CA ALA A 83 11.10 1.19 5.93
C ALA A 83 11.34 0.02 6.90
N PHE A 84 10.39 -0.92 7.00
CA PHE A 84 10.55 -2.12 7.82
C PHE A 84 11.70 -3.02 7.33
N VAL A 85 11.78 -3.28 6.03
CA VAL A 85 12.83 -4.13 5.46
C VAL A 85 14.22 -3.48 5.60
N GLU A 86 14.32 -2.16 5.44
CA GLU A 86 15.56 -1.41 5.69
C GLU A 86 15.98 -1.50 7.17
N ALA A 87 15.05 -1.31 8.10
CA ALA A 87 15.33 -1.44 9.53
C ALA A 87 15.75 -2.87 9.91
N ARG A 88 15.12 -3.89 9.30
CA ARG A 88 15.53 -5.30 9.45
C ARG A 88 16.94 -5.54 8.94
N ASN A 89 17.28 -5.01 7.77
CA ASN A 89 18.61 -5.15 7.20
C ASN A 89 19.66 -4.47 8.08
N ARG A 90 19.36 -3.28 8.63
CA ARG A 90 20.21 -2.59 9.61
C ARG A 90 20.43 -3.41 10.87
N TYR A 91 19.36 -3.98 11.44
CA TYR A 91 19.46 -4.87 12.60
C TYR A 91 20.33 -6.10 12.30
N LYS A 92 20.12 -6.77 11.16
CA LYS A 92 20.94 -7.93 10.75
C LYS A 92 22.43 -7.59 10.68
N THR A 93 22.79 -6.40 10.20
CA THR A 93 24.19 -5.95 10.17
C THR A 93 24.73 -5.62 11.56
N ALA A 94 23.89 -5.08 12.45
CA ALA A 94 24.29 -4.67 13.81
C ALA A 94 24.47 -5.84 14.79
N VAL A 95 23.79 -6.98 14.60
CA VAL A 95 23.84 -8.15 15.51
C VAL A 95 25.25 -8.75 15.68
N GLY A 96 26.19 -8.45 14.78
CA GLY A 96 27.60 -8.87 14.91
C GLY A 96 28.55 -7.80 15.49
N GLY A 97 28.03 -6.62 15.84
CA GLY A 97 28.81 -5.45 16.29
C GLY A 97 28.52 -5.07 17.74
N ASP A 98 28.31 -3.77 17.98
CA ASP A 98 27.99 -3.24 19.31
C ASP A 98 26.57 -3.66 19.74
N PRO A 99 26.41 -4.28 20.93
CA PRO A 99 25.10 -4.58 21.50
C PRO A 99 24.15 -3.39 21.62
N ALA A 100 24.68 -2.17 21.86
CA ALA A 100 23.88 -0.96 21.93
C ALA A 100 23.28 -0.61 20.55
N ASP A 101 24.10 -0.66 19.50
CA ASP A 101 23.66 -0.44 18.12
C ASP A 101 22.63 -1.48 17.67
N ALA A 102 22.80 -2.74 18.10
CA ALA A 102 21.85 -3.81 17.81
C ALA A 102 20.50 -3.60 18.53
N ALA A 103 20.51 -3.10 19.77
CA ALA A 103 19.31 -2.77 20.51
C ALA A 103 18.53 -1.60 19.88
N ASP A 104 19.22 -0.54 19.49
CA ASP A 104 18.62 0.62 18.82
C ASP A 104 18.04 0.24 17.44
N ALA A 105 18.77 -0.59 16.68
CA ALA A 105 18.28 -1.09 15.39
C ALA A 105 17.05 -2.01 15.56
N LEU A 106 16.98 -2.80 16.64
CA LEU A 106 15.84 -3.64 16.97
C LEU A 106 14.59 -2.80 17.30
N GLU A 107 14.71 -1.76 18.11
CA GLU A 107 13.59 -0.88 18.43
C GLU A 107 13.08 -0.13 17.19
N THR A 108 14.01 0.33 16.33
CA THR A 108 13.66 0.91 15.04
C THR A 108 12.89 -0.07 14.15
N MET A 109 13.33 -1.34 14.08
CA MET A 109 12.64 -2.38 13.32
C MET A 109 11.23 -2.65 13.87
N LYS A 110 11.05 -2.73 15.19
CA LYS A 110 9.75 -2.92 15.83
C LYS A 110 8.79 -1.77 15.55
N ALA A 111 9.28 -0.52 15.62
CA ALA A 111 8.49 0.66 15.32
C ALA A 111 8.01 0.66 13.85
N ALA A 112 8.91 0.34 12.92
CA ALA A 112 8.59 0.24 11.50
C ALA A 112 7.57 -0.89 11.21
N TYR A 113 7.73 -2.05 11.84
CA TYR A 113 6.76 -3.14 11.75
C TYR A 113 5.38 -2.74 12.25
N LYS A 114 5.32 -2.05 13.41
CA LYS A 114 4.05 -1.57 13.97
C LYS A 114 3.35 -0.60 13.01
N ALA A 115 4.10 0.37 12.47
CA ALA A 115 3.57 1.33 11.49
C ALA A 115 3.03 0.63 10.23
N TRP A 116 3.74 -0.38 9.73
CA TRP A 116 3.29 -1.18 8.59
C TRP A 116 2.03 -2.00 8.90
N SER A 117 1.97 -2.64 10.08
CA SER A 117 0.85 -3.53 10.46
C SER A 117 -0.50 -2.84 10.70
N VAL A 118 -0.48 -1.53 10.93
CA VAL A 118 -1.69 -0.71 11.19
C VAL A 118 -2.06 0.19 10.00
N SER A 119 -1.23 0.21 8.95
CA SER A 119 -1.48 0.95 7.70
C SER A 119 -2.33 0.13 6.74
#